data_AF-A0A382YKY7-F1
#
_entry.id   AF-A0A382YKY7-F1
#
_cell.length_a   1.000
_cell.length_b   1.000
_cell.length_c   1.000
_cell.angle_alpha   90.00
_cell.angle_beta   90.00
_cell.angle_gamma   90.00
#
_symmetry.space_group_name_H-M   'P 1'
#
loop_
_entity.id
_entity.type
_entity.pdbx_description
1 polymer ?
#
loop_
_entity_poly.entity_id
_entity_poly.type
_entity_poly.pdbx_seq_one_letter_code
_entity_poly.pdbx_strand_id
1 'polypeptide(L)'
;MSNFKSPEVKVNLSAEMLYAKLSNLNNLKDILPPEISDFQSTQDSCSFKMGGMPKITLVIAEKTPFSKIVLQAENSQIPFSLECNISQNGEN
;
A
#
# COMPACT_ATOMS: atom_id res chain seq x y z
N MET A 1 -4.40 -19.86 -9.61
CA MET A 1 -3.73 -18.72 -8.94
C MET A 1 -4.52 -17.46 -9.27
N SER A 2 -5.42 -17.03 -8.38
CA SER A 2 -6.21 -15.82 -8.60
C SER A 2 -5.35 -14.59 -8.29
N ASN A 3 -5.07 -13.77 -9.31
CA ASN A 3 -4.39 -12.49 -9.15
C ASN A 3 -5.43 -11.44 -8.74
N PHE A 4 -5.41 -11.00 -7.48
CA PHE A 4 -6.23 -9.88 -7.04
C PHE A 4 -5.45 -8.60 -7.28
N LYS A 5 -5.83 -7.83 -8.31
CA LYS A 5 -5.21 -6.54 -8.61
C LYS A 5 -5.99 -5.46 -7.87
N SER A 6 -5.34 -4.74 -6.96
CA SER A 6 -5.92 -3.56 -6.31
C SER A 6 -6.33 -2.52 -7.37
N PRO A 7 -7.39 -1.73 -7.12
CA PRO A 7 -7.77 -0.65 -8.02
C PRO A 7 -6.61 0.34 -8.19
N GLU A 8 -6.43 0.84 -9.41
CA GLU A 8 -5.50 1.94 -9.68
C GLU A 8 -6.04 3.22 -9.03
N VAL A 9 -5.33 3.72 -8.03
CA VAL A 9 -5.68 4.96 -7.33
C VAL A 9 -4.91 6.11 -7.96
N LYS A 10 -5.63 7.04 -8.60
CA LYS A 10 -5.03 8.28 -9.09
C LYS A 10 -4.96 9.29 -7.94
N VAL A 11 -3.76 9.77 -7.66
CA VAL A 11 -3.50 10.79 -6.64
C VAL A 11 -2.97 12.04 -7.31
N ASN A 12 -3.41 13.21 -6.85
CA ASN A 12 -3.00 14.50 -7.42
C ASN A 12 -1.72 15.02 -6.73
N LEU A 13 -0.70 14.16 -6.64
CA LEU A 13 0.56 14.41 -5.94
C LEU A 13 1.74 14.11 -6.86
N SER A 14 2.83 14.89 -6.75
CA SER A 14 4.09 14.59 -7.43
C SER A 14 4.66 13.26 -6.95
N ALA A 15 5.43 12.58 -7.81
CA ALA A 15 6.09 11.30 -7.47
C ALA A 15 6.89 11.37 -6.17
N GLU A 16 7.55 12.49 -5.90
CA GLU A 16 8.31 12.73 -4.68
C GLU A 16 7.44 12.81 -3.43
N MET A 17 6.36 13.59 -3.49
CA MET A 17 5.44 13.73 -2.37
C MET A 17 4.68 12.43 -2.13
N LEU A 18 4.31 11.72 -3.19
CA LEU A 18 3.70 10.40 -3.10
C LEU A 18 4.65 9.38 -2.49
N TYR A 19 5.92 9.37 -2.89
CA TYR A 19 6.93 8.50 -2.28
C TYR A 19 7.10 8.81 -0.79
N ALA A 20 7.20 10.08 -0.41
CA ALA A 20 7.31 10.47 1.00
C ALA A 20 6.06 10.08 1.82
N LYS A 21 4.87 10.21 1.24
CA LYS A 21 3.61 9.75 1.83
C LYS A 21 3.61 8.24 2.01
N LEU A 22 3.91 7.48 0.96
CA LEU A 22 3.92 6.01 0.97
C LEU A 22 5.04 5.44 1.85
N SER A 23 6.16 6.15 1.99
CA SER A 23 7.23 5.81 2.92
C SER A 23 6.80 5.92 4.38
N ASN A 24 5.69 6.60 4.67
CA ASN A 24 5.10 6.66 6.00
C ASN A 24 3.72 6.01 5.96
N LEU A 25 3.65 4.75 6.42
CA LEU A 25 2.43 3.95 6.31
C LEU A 25 1.21 4.54 7.05
N ASN A 26 1.40 5.53 7.93
CA ASN A 26 0.28 6.31 8.49
C ASN A 26 -0.55 7.05 7.44
N ASN A 27 0.05 7.36 6.29
CA ASN A 27 -0.66 7.99 5.18
C ASN A 27 -1.31 6.99 4.23
N LEU A 28 -1.04 5.68 4.36
CA LEU A 28 -1.65 4.67 3.48
C LEU A 28 -3.16 4.61 3.62
N LYS A 29 -3.72 4.97 4.78
CA LYS A 29 -5.17 4.99 5.00
C LYS A 29 -5.94 5.82 3.96
N ASP A 30 -5.33 6.87 3.42
CA ASP A 30 -5.94 7.78 2.44
C ASP A 30 -5.98 7.17 1.02
N ILE A 31 -5.17 6.13 0.82
CA ILE A 31 -4.91 5.50 -0.48
C ILE A 31 -5.52 4.09 -0.52
N LEU A 32 -5.75 3.49 0.65
CA LEU A 32 -6.40 2.19 0.76
C LEU A 32 -7.91 2.32 0.48
N PRO A 33 -8.53 1.26 -0.08
CA PRO A 33 -9.96 1.26 -0.35
C PRO A 33 -10.78 1.39 0.93
N PRO A 34 -11.95 2.03 0.90
CA PRO A 34 -12.80 2.25 2.08
C PRO A 34 -13.38 0.96 2.69
N GLU A 35 -13.16 -0.19 2.05
CA GLU A 35 -13.60 -1.53 2.51
C GLU A 35 -12.69 -2.13 3.60
N ILE A 36 -11.67 -1.40 4.05
CA ILE A 36 -10.83 -1.79 5.19
C ILE A 36 -11.43 -1.28 6.52
N SER A 37 -11.27 -2.10 7.55
CA SER A 37 -11.64 -1.85 8.95
C SER A 37 -10.44 -2.15 9.86
N ASP A 38 -10.47 -1.67 11.11
CA ASP A 38 -9.37 -1.89 12.08
C ASP A 38 -7.98 -1.51 11.54
N PHE A 39 -7.91 -0.45 10.72
CA PHE A 39 -6.64 0.04 10.20
C PHE A 39 -5.79 0.60 11.34
N GLN A 40 -4.63 0.00 11.54
CA GLN A 40 -3.58 0.41 12.44
C GLN A 40 -2.32 0.59 11.62
N SER A 41 -1.59 1.67 11.83
CA SER A 41 -0.35 1.92 11.12
C SER A 41 0.70 2.44 12.07
N THR A 42 1.94 2.14 11.74
CA THR A 42 3.13 2.75 12.29
C THR A 42 3.89 3.42 11.16
N GLN A 43 5.09 3.91 11.45
CA GLN A 43 5.94 4.52 10.43
C GLN A 43 6.40 3.49 9.37
N ASP A 44 6.58 2.22 9.76
CA ASP A 44 7.25 1.19 8.95
C ASP A 44 6.38 -0.06 8.69
N SER A 45 5.22 -0.16 9.35
CA SER A 45 4.25 -1.26 9.18
C SER A 45 2.80 -0.78 9.24
N CYS A 46 1.88 -1.50 8.61
CA CYS A 46 0.44 -1.27 8.78
C CYS A 46 -0.32 -2.58 8.88
N SER A 47 -1.43 -2.58 9.57
CA SER A 47 -2.32 -3.71 9.73
C SER A 47 -3.74 -3.28 9.47
N PHE A 48 -4.50 -4.05 8.71
CA PHE A 48 -5.89 -3.76 8.43
C PHE A 48 -6.67 -5.04 8.21
N LYS A 49 -7.99 -4.94 8.30
CA LYS A 49 -8.91 -6.04 8.07
C LYS A 49 -9.83 -5.68 6.91
N MET A 50 -9.85 -6.49 5.86
CA MET A 50 -10.77 -6.29 4.74
C MET A 50 -12.01 -7.17 4.95
N GLY A 51 -13.21 -6.69 4.59
CA GLY A 51 -14.46 -7.43 4.78
C GLY A 51 -14.40 -8.85 4.18
N GLY A 52 -14.41 -9.87 5.04
CA GLY A 52 -14.30 -11.29 4.63
C GLY A 52 -12.88 -11.88 4.68
N MET A 53 -11.84 -11.09 4.94
CA MET A 53 -10.45 -11.54 5.14
C MET A 53 -10.02 -11.46 6.61
N PRO A 54 -9.03 -12.28 7.04
CA PRO A 54 -8.36 -12.09 8.32
C PRO A 54 -7.62 -10.75 8.37
N LYS A 55 -7.19 -10.33 9.57
CA LYS A 55 -6.33 -9.15 9.74
C LYS A 55 -5.00 -9.41 9.02
N ILE A 56 -4.63 -8.53 8.11
CA ILE A 56 -3.38 -8.58 7.35
C ILE A 56 -2.45 -7.51 7.92
N THR A 57 -1.20 -7.86 8.16
CA THR A 57 -0.14 -6.91 8.54
C THR A 57 0.85 -6.82 7.40
N LEU A 58 1.07 -5.63 6.86
CA LEU A 58 2.05 -5.32 5.84
C LEU A 58 3.27 -4.62 6.46
N VAL A 59 4.45 -4.98 5.98
CA VAL A 59 5.74 -4.37 6.33
C VAL A 59 6.49 -3.98 5.07
N ILE A 60 7.36 -2.97 5.15
CA ILE A 60 8.18 -2.56 4.00
C ILE A 60 9.16 -3.68 3.65
N ALA A 61 8.98 -4.27 2.47
CA ALA A 61 9.89 -5.24 1.89
C ALA A 61 11.03 -4.55 1.13
N GLU A 62 10.66 -3.63 0.25
CA GLU A 62 11.58 -2.91 -0.61
C GLU A 62 11.08 -1.48 -0.82
N LYS A 63 12.01 -0.53 -0.88
CA LYS A 63 11.70 0.87 -1.20
C LYS A 63 12.68 1.36 -2.26
N THR A 64 12.14 1.85 -3.36
CA THR A 64 12.88 2.50 -4.43
C THR A 64 12.44 3.96 -4.50
N PRO A 65 13.34 4.91 -4.20
CA PRO A 65 13.01 6.34 -4.19
C PRO A 65 12.35 6.75 -5.51
N PHE A 66 11.18 7.38 -5.39
CA PHE A 66 10.40 7.96 -6.49
C PHE A 66 9.95 6.98 -7.59
N SER A 67 10.13 5.67 -7.39
CA SER A 67 9.80 4.66 -8.39
C SER A 67 8.81 3.63 -7.86
N LYS A 68 9.11 2.98 -6.74
CA LYS A 68 8.23 1.94 -6.20
C LYS A 68 8.44 1.70 -4.71
N ILE A 69 7.40 1.24 -4.04
CA ILE A 69 7.47 0.74 -2.66
C ILE A 69 6.74 -0.60 -2.64
N VAL A 70 7.43 -1.63 -2.15
CA VAL A 70 6.91 -2.99 -2.03
C VAL A 70 6.67 -3.27 -0.55
N LEU A 71 5.44 -3.62 -0.23
CA LEU A 71 5.01 -4.05 1.08
C LEU A 71 4.70 -5.54 1.02
N GLN A 72 5.16 -6.31 2.00
CA GLN A 72 4.88 -7.73 2.11
C GLN A 72 4.06 -8.02 3.37
N ALA A 73 3.17 -9.00 3.31
CA ALA A 73 2.44 -9.41 4.49
C ALA A 73 3.33 -10.19 5.45
N GLU A 74 3.45 -9.70 6.67
CA GLU A 74 4.15 -10.34 7.77
C GLU A 74 3.13 -11.09 8.64
N ASN A 75 3.37 -12.38 8.90
CA ASN A 75 2.49 -13.26 9.69
C ASN A 75 1.08 -13.50 9.10
N SER A 76 0.93 -13.49 7.77
CA SER A 76 -0.32 -13.90 7.12
C SER A 76 -0.23 -15.35 6.61
N GLN A 77 -1.26 -16.17 6.83
CA GLN A 77 -1.38 -17.50 6.20
C GLN A 77 -1.48 -17.42 4.67
N ILE A 78 -1.80 -16.24 4.14
CA ILE A 78 -1.97 -15.98 2.72
C ILE A 78 -0.81 -15.09 2.27
N PRO A 79 -0.05 -15.49 1.22
CA PRO A 79 0.97 -14.63 0.64
C PRO A 79 0.28 -13.41 0.01
N PHE A 80 0.49 -12.25 0.60
CA PHE A 80 -0.05 -10.98 0.12
C PHE A 80 1.08 -9.97 0.02
N SER A 81 1.15 -9.27 -1.10
CA SER A 81 2.16 -8.27 -1.40
C SER A 81 1.51 -7.09 -2.10
N LEU A 82 1.83 -5.88 -1.65
CA LEU A 82 1.31 -4.64 -2.19
C LEU A 82 2.46 -3.87 -2.82
N GLU A 83 2.40 -3.72 -4.14
CA GLU A 83 3.41 -3.02 -4.93
C GLU A 83 2.87 -1.64 -5.33
N CYS A 84 3.29 -0.61 -4.59
CA CYS A 84 3.01 0.78 -4.94
C CYS A 84 3.98 1.21 -6.04
N ASN A 85 3.54 1.15 -7.30
CA ASN A 85 4.30 1.68 -8.42
C ASN A 85 3.99 3.17 -8.57
N ILE A 86 5.02 4.01 -8.43
CA ILE A 86 4.92 5.46 -8.57
C ILE A 86 5.35 5.78 -9.99
N SER A 87 4.37 6.12 -10.83
CA SER A 87 4.62 6.67 -12.15
C SER A 87 4.16 8.10 -12.16
N GLN A 88 5.00 9.02 -12.65
CA GLN A 88 4.52 10.36 -12.95
C GLN A 88 3.43 10.21 -14.01
N ASN A 89 2.21 10.69 -13.71
CA ASN A 89 1.14 10.72 -14.68
C ASN A 89 1.50 11.81 -15.71
N GLY A 90 2.41 11.46 -16.61
CA GLY A 90 2.68 12.21 -17.82
C GLY A 90 1.40 12.18 -18.65
N GLU A 91 0.84 13.37 -18.82
CA GLU A 91 -0.21 13.65 -19.78
C GLU A 91 0.13 13.00 -21.13
N ASN A 92 -0.77 12.18 -21.66
CA ASN A 92 -0.92 12.06 -23.09
C ASN A 92 -2.31 12.54 -23.45
#